data_AF-A0A2B8BP80-F1
#
_entry.id   AF-A0A2B8BP80-F1
#
_cell.length_a   1.000
_cell.length_b   1.000
_cell.length_c   1.000
_cell.angle_alpha   90.00
_cell.angle_beta   90.00
_cell.angle_gamma   90.00
#
_symmetry.space_group_name_H-M   'P 1'
#
loop_
_entity.id
_entity.type
_entity.pdbx_description
1 polymer ?
#
loop_
_entity_poly.entity_id
_entity_poly.type
_entity_poly.pdbx_seq_one_letter_code
_entity_poly.pdbx_strand_id
1 'polypeptide(L)'
;MTIEPPPDDRIPELYADGVFDIGFGNGMVRIDLFSLSALRKDGNGQPLPAIRQRVVMSLPGFLASLSALEGMRQRLEAAGVLPPNSGTVPPALAPSAAPAFQSPVQAPVQPASPSQAVSQASAQPAPAAPPTRPRSPNFG
;
A
#
# COMPACT_ATOMS: atom_id res chain seq x y z
N MET A 1 20.38 6.54 -52.68
CA MET A 1 19.42 5.57 -52.10
C MET A 1 20.01 5.07 -50.80
N THR A 2 19.55 5.61 -49.67
CA THR A 2 19.82 4.97 -48.37
C THR A 2 18.97 3.72 -48.30
N ILE A 3 19.61 2.57 -48.14
CA ILE A 3 18.89 1.33 -47.80
C ILE A 3 18.83 1.32 -46.27
N GLU A 4 17.63 1.60 -45.75
CA GLU A 4 17.35 1.40 -44.34
C GLU A 4 17.52 -0.10 -44.02
N PRO A 5 18.29 -0.47 -42.98
CA PRO A 5 18.44 -1.87 -42.61
C PRO A 5 17.06 -2.43 -42.21
N PRO A 6 16.75 -3.70 -42.53
CA PRO A 6 15.49 -4.30 -42.13
C PRO A 6 15.34 -4.25 -40.60
N PRO A 7 14.11 -4.06 -40.08
CA PRO A 7 13.89 -4.03 -38.64
C PRO A 7 14.39 -5.33 -38.01
N ASP A 8 15.24 -5.21 -36.99
CA ASP A 8 15.79 -6.35 -36.28
C ASP A 8 14.67 -6.99 -35.44
N ASP A 9 14.21 -8.18 -35.85
CA ASP A 9 13.11 -8.94 -35.23
C ASP A 9 13.51 -9.56 -33.87
N ARG A 10 14.69 -9.21 -33.36
CA ARG A 10 15.13 -9.56 -32.00
C ARG A 10 14.30 -8.80 -30.97
N ILE A 11 13.63 -9.56 -30.10
CA ILE A 11 13.00 -9.04 -28.90
C ILE A 11 14.08 -8.33 -28.06
N PRO A 12 13.93 -7.03 -27.74
CA PRO A 12 14.93 -6.30 -26.97
C PRO A 12 15.00 -6.85 -25.54
N GLU A 13 16.21 -7.20 -25.10
CA GLU A 13 16.45 -7.70 -23.75
C GLU A 13 16.38 -6.58 -22.71
N LEU A 14 15.64 -6.83 -21.63
CA LEU A 14 15.62 -5.96 -20.44
C LEU A 14 16.26 -6.69 -19.26
N TYR A 15 17.36 -6.14 -18.77
CA TYR A 15 17.99 -6.57 -17.53
C TYR A 15 17.29 -5.88 -16.35
N ALA A 16 16.79 -6.68 -15.41
CA ALA A 16 16.12 -6.23 -14.18
C ALA A 16 16.60 -7.08 -13.00
N ASP A 17 16.73 -6.47 -11.83
CA ASP A 17 17.16 -7.16 -10.61
C ASP A 17 16.00 -7.96 -9.97
N GLY A 18 14.76 -7.54 -10.24
CA GLY A 18 13.57 -8.26 -9.79
C GLY A 18 12.27 -7.47 -9.97
N VAL A 19 11.23 -7.95 -9.28
CA VAL A 19 9.91 -7.32 -9.21
C VAL A 19 9.85 -6.38 -8.00
N PHE A 20 9.40 -5.15 -8.22
CA PHE A 20 9.21 -4.11 -7.20
C PHE A 20 7.81 -4.14 -6.60
N ASP A 21 6.79 -4.28 -7.45
CA ASP A 21 5.38 -4.30 -7.06
C ASP A 21 4.56 -5.20 -8.02
N ILE A 22 3.48 -5.79 -7.49
CA ILE A 22 2.47 -6.51 -8.27
C ILE A 22 1.08 -6.00 -7.87
N GLY A 23 0.49 -5.18 -8.73
CA GLY A 23 -0.86 -4.65 -8.55
C GLY A 23 -1.91 -5.38 -9.38
N PHE A 24 -3.12 -5.56 -8.84
CA PHE A 24 -4.28 -6.01 -9.59
C PHE A 24 -5.37 -4.93 -9.58
N GLY A 25 -5.94 -4.63 -10.75
CA GLY A 25 -7.02 -3.65 -10.89
C GLY A 25 -7.63 -3.65 -12.29
N ASN A 26 -8.93 -3.39 -12.38
CA ASN A 26 -9.69 -3.36 -13.63
C ASN A 26 -9.54 -4.66 -14.47
N GLY A 27 -9.40 -5.82 -13.83
CA GLY A 27 -9.19 -7.12 -14.49
C GLY A 27 -7.76 -7.37 -15.00
N MET A 28 -6.84 -6.43 -14.78
CA MET A 28 -5.46 -6.49 -15.26
C MET A 28 -4.47 -6.61 -14.10
N VAL A 29 -3.42 -7.40 -14.30
CA VAL A 29 -2.24 -7.47 -13.42
C VAL A 29 -1.16 -6.54 -13.97
N ARG A 30 -0.51 -5.80 -13.08
CA ARG A 30 0.62 -4.91 -13.37
C ARG A 30 1.82 -5.38 -12.56
N ILE A 31 2.94 -5.64 -13.22
CA ILE A 31 4.20 -6.05 -12.61
C ILE A 31 5.22 -4.97 -12.89
N ASP A 32 5.75 -4.34 -11.85
CA ASP A 32 6.82 -3.36 -11.98
C ASP A 32 8.18 -4.03 -11.80
N LEU A 33 9.02 -3.98 -12.83
CA LEU A 33 10.40 -4.47 -12.79
C LEU A 33 11.35 -3.32 -12.44
N PHE A 34 12.30 -3.57 -11.55
CA PHE A 34 13.30 -2.57 -11.12
C PHE A 34 14.73 -3.03 -11.32
N SER A 35 15.63 -2.05 -11.30
CA SER A 35 17.04 -2.25 -11.02
C SER A 35 17.51 -1.23 -9.99
N LEU A 36 18.58 -1.54 -9.27
CA LEU A 36 19.26 -0.62 -8.37
C LEU A 36 19.91 0.53 -9.16
N SER A 37 19.67 1.77 -8.73
CA SER A 37 20.18 2.95 -9.42
C SER A 37 21.65 3.20 -9.10
N ALA A 38 22.49 3.20 -10.13
CA ALA A 38 23.89 3.65 -9.99
C ALA A 38 24.02 5.13 -9.59
N LEU A 39 23.00 5.96 -9.88
CA LEU A 39 23.04 7.41 -9.71
C LEU A 39 22.27 7.92 -8.48
N ARG A 40 21.15 7.27 -8.11
CA ARG A 40 20.34 7.69 -6.95
C ARG A 40 20.63 6.78 -5.76
N LYS A 41 20.98 7.41 -4.64
CA LYS A 41 21.32 6.74 -3.38
C LYS A 41 20.49 7.30 -2.22
N ASP A 42 20.31 6.50 -1.18
CA ASP A 42 19.70 6.93 0.08
C ASP A 42 20.68 7.72 0.96
N GLY A 43 20.22 8.14 2.15
CA GLY A 43 21.06 8.85 3.13
C GLY A 43 22.23 8.04 3.69
N ASN A 44 22.23 6.71 3.51
CA ASN A 44 23.30 5.79 3.90
C ASN A 44 24.24 5.46 2.74
N GLY A 45 24.02 6.05 1.55
CA GLY A 45 24.82 5.82 0.34
C GLY A 45 24.43 4.57 -0.46
N GLN A 46 23.34 3.88 -0.10
CA GLN A 46 22.89 2.66 -0.76
C GLN A 46 22.08 2.97 -2.04
N PRO A 47 22.27 2.21 -3.15
CA PRO A 47 21.49 2.38 -4.37
C PRO A 47 19.98 2.30 -4.14
N LEU A 48 19.23 3.29 -4.63
CA LEU A 48 17.77 3.27 -4.59
C LEU A 48 17.20 2.46 -5.77
N PRO A 49 16.16 1.63 -5.54
CA PRO A 49 15.48 0.93 -6.63
C PRO A 49 14.83 1.93 -7.60
N ALA A 50 14.94 1.64 -8.90
CA ALA A 50 14.38 2.44 -9.96
C ALA A 50 13.65 1.55 -10.97
N ILE A 51 12.34 1.76 -11.12
CA ILE A 51 11.52 1.05 -12.11
C ILE A 51 12.16 1.20 -13.50
N ARG A 52 12.31 0.08 -14.20
CA ARG A 52 12.83 -0.02 -15.57
C ARG A 52 11.71 -0.27 -16.57
N GLN A 53 10.74 -1.12 -16.22
CA GLN A 53 9.62 -1.51 -17.07
C GLN A 53 8.40 -1.83 -16.22
N ARG A 54 7.21 -1.52 -16.74
CA ARG A 54 5.94 -2.05 -16.26
C ARG A 54 5.41 -3.06 -17.26
N VAL A 55 5.16 -4.28 -16.84
CA VAL A 55 4.46 -5.29 -17.63
C VAL A 55 3.00 -5.27 -17.23
N VAL A 56 2.07 -5.19 -18.19
CA VAL A 56 0.63 -5.21 -17.92
C VAL A 56 0.01 -6.35 -18.71
N MET A 57 -0.73 -7.23 -18.03
CA MET A 57 -1.30 -8.44 -18.60
C MET A 57 -2.69 -8.71 -18.03
N SER A 58 -3.49 -9.53 -18.72
CA SER A 58 -4.78 -10.00 -18.21
C SER A 58 -4.58 -11.03 -17.09
N LEU A 59 -5.60 -11.23 -16.24
CA LEU A 59 -5.56 -12.27 -15.20
C LEU A 59 -5.25 -13.68 -15.76
N PRO A 60 -5.85 -14.15 -16.89
CA PRO A 60 -5.47 -15.43 -17.49
C PRO A 60 -4.00 -15.49 -17.95
N GLY A 61 -3.48 -14.38 -18.50
CA GLY A 61 -2.07 -14.29 -18.90
C GLY A 61 -1.13 -14.43 -17.70
N PHE A 62 -1.45 -13.76 -16.59
CA PHE A 62 -0.69 -13.86 -15.34
C PHE A 62 -0.67 -15.28 -14.77
N LEU A 63 -1.81 -15.98 -14.75
CA LEU A 63 -1.88 -17.37 -14.26
C LEU A 63 -1.05 -18.33 -15.14
N ALA A 64 -1.05 -18.13 -16.46
CA ALA A 64 -0.19 -18.88 -17.37
C ALA A 64 1.31 -18.58 -17.13
N SER A 65 1.67 -17.31 -16.91
CA SER A 65 3.05 -16.92 -16.56
C SER A 65 3.50 -17.52 -15.22
N LEU A 66 2.64 -17.53 -14.19
CA LEU A 66 2.93 -18.13 -12.90
C LEU A 66 3.26 -19.63 -13.04
N SER A 67 2.43 -20.38 -13.76
CA SER A 67 2.66 -21.81 -14.02
C SER A 67 3.98 -22.06 -14.77
N ALA A 68 4.33 -21.20 -15.73
CA ALA A 68 5.62 -21.29 -16.44
C ALA A 68 6.82 -21.00 -15.53
N LEU A 69 6.71 -20.03 -14.61
CA LEU A 69 7.74 -19.71 -13.63
C LEU A 69 7.92 -20.84 -12.58
N GLU A 70 6.83 -21.45 -12.12
CA GLU A 70 6.87 -22.64 -11.25
C GLU A 70 7.52 -23.84 -11.95
N GLY A 71 7.18 -24.09 -13.21
CA GLY A 71 7.82 -25.12 -14.03
C GLY A 71 9.31 -24.86 -14.27
N MET A 72 9.71 -23.60 -14.42
CA MET A 72 11.13 -23.22 -14.49
C MET A 72 11.85 -23.47 -13.16
N ARG A 73 11.24 -23.08 -12.03
CA ARG A 73 11.77 -23.35 -10.68
C ARG A 73 12.04 -24.85 -10.48
N GLN A 74 11.09 -25.71 -10.80
CA GLN A 74 11.26 -27.17 -10.69
C GLN A 74 12.45 -27.70 -11.50
N ARG A 75 12.70 -27.13 -12.70
CA ARG A 75 13.87 -27.47 -13.52
C ARG A 75 15.18 -27.00 -12.89
N LEU A 76 15.21 -25.82 -12.27
CA LEU A 76 16.39 -25.30 -11.56
C LEU A 76 16.71 -26.10 -10.28
N GLU A 77 15.68 -26.56 -9.55
CA GLU A 77 15.83 -27.48 -8.42
C GLU A 77 16.36 -28.85 -8.89
N ALA A 78 15.80 -29.42 -9.96
CA ALA A 78 16.25 -30.69 -10.54
C ALA A 78 17.68 -30.63 -11.11
N ALA A 79 18.11 -29.45 -11.58
CA ALA A 79 19.49 -29.20 -12.04
C ALA A 79 20.48 -28.91 -10.88
N GLY A 80 20.01 -28.87 -9.62
CA GLY A 80 20.83 -28.55 -8.45
C GLY A 80 21.28 -27.08 -8.36
N VAL A 81 20.70 -26.19 -9.17
CA VAL A 81 21.01 -24.74 -9.18
C VAL A 81 20.30 -24.03 -8.03
N LEU A 82 19.10 -24.48 -7.67
CA LEU A 82 18.34 -24.01 -6.51
C LEU A 82 18.28 -25.15 -5.48
N PRO A 83 18.47 -24.89 -4.16
CA PRO A 83 18.18 -25.91 -3.15
C PRO A 83 16.71 -26.33 -3.25
N PRO A 84 16.39 -27.62 -3.04
CA PRO A 84 15.00 -28.07 -3.03
C PRO A 84 14.22 -27.30 -1.98
N ASN A 85 12.95 -27.01 -2.25
CA ASN A 85 12.08 -26.23 -1.38
C ASN A 85 11.81 -26.95 -0.04
N SER A 86 12.75 -26.88 0.91
CA SER A 86 12.53 -27.25 2.32
C SER A 86 11.56 -26.24 2.90
N GLY A 87 10.27 -26.50 2.66
CA GLY A 87 9.19 -25.55 2.88
C GLY A 87 9.28 -24.91 4.26
N THR A 88 9.59 -23.62 4.28
CA THR A 88 9.58 -22.81 5.48
C THR A 88 8.12 -22.62 5.91
N VAL A 89 7.55 -23.66 6.52
CA VAL A 89 6.43 -23.51 7.42
C VAL A 89 6.82 -22.39 8.38
N PRO A 90 6.04 -21.30 8.49
CA PRO A 90 6.27 -20.33 9.53
C PRO A 90 6.28 -21.09 10.85
N PRO A 91 7.24 -20.83 11.78
CA PRO A 91 7.15 -21.43 13.11
C PRO A 91 5.78 -21.05 13.65
N ALA A 92 4.95 -22.08 13.92
CA ALA A 92 3.57 -21.88 14.31
C ALA A 92 3.56 -20.90 15.48
N LEU A 93 2.83 -19.80 15.33
CA LEU A 93 2.75 -18.74 16.32
C LEU A 93 2.45 -19.39 17.67
N ALA A 94 3.45 -19.40 18.57
CA ALA A 94 3.22 -19.71 19.96
C ALA A 94 2.07 -18.80 20.42
N PRO A 95 1.04 -19.32 21.13
CA PRO A 95 -0.11 -18.53 21.50
C PRO A 95 0.35 -17.39 22.41
N SER A 96 0.57 -16.22 21.80
CA SER A 96 0.93 -15.01 22.51
C SER A 96 -0.27 -14.66 23.37
N ALA A 97 -0.09 -14.72 24.69
CA ALA A 97 -1.17 -14.54 25.64
C ALA A 97 -1.87 -13.21 25.36
N ALA A 98 -3.16 -13.28 25.03
CA ALA A 98 -3.92 -12.11 24.63
C ALA A 98 -3.88 -11.04 25.73
N PRO A 99 -3.66 -9.76 25.41
CA PRO A 99 -3.85 -8.70 26.39
C PRO A 99 -5.32 -8.71 26.81
N ALA A 100 -5.57 -8.90 28.10
CA ALA A 100 -6.92 -8.99 28.62
C ALA A 100 -7.65 -7.66 28.39
N PHE A 101 -8.72 -7.69 27.59
CA PHE A 101 -9.66 -6.59 27.50
C PHE A 101 -10.31 -6.41 28.88
N GLN A 102 -9.89 -5.39 29.62
CA GLN A 102 -10.55 -5.00 30.85
C GLN A 102 -11.90 -4.35 30.51
N SER A 103 -12.97 -5.12 30.67
CA SER A 103 -14.33 -4.60 30.63
C SER A 103 -14.56 -3.63 31.80
N PRO A 104 -14.85 -2.34 31.58
CA PRO A 104 -15.33 -1.48 32.65
C PRO A 104 -16.75 -1.93 33.01
N VAL A 105 -16.90 -2.59 34.15
CA VAL A 105 -18.22 -2.97 34.66
C VAL A 105 -18.97 -1.70 35.08
N GLN A 106 -20.07 -1.39 34.39
CA GLN A 106 -21.02 -0.36 34.85
C GLN A 106 -21.84 -0.96 35.99
N ALA A 107 -21.71 -0.41 37.19
CA ALA A 107 -22.60 -0.70 38.32
C ALA A 107 -23.89 0.13 38.20
N PRO A 108 -25.07 -0.42 38.55
CA PRO A 108 -26.37 0.20 38.22
C PRO A 108 -27.04 0.95 39.40
N VAL A 109 -28.15 1.63 39.08
CA VAL A 109 -29.21 2.22 39.96
C VAL A 109 -28.80 3.42 40.86
N GLN A 110 -29.61 4.43 41.20
CA GLN A 110 -31.09 4.63 41.21
C GLN A 110 -31.49 6.11 40.87
N PRO A 111 -32.78 6.40 40.56
CA PRO A 111 -33.32 7.77 40.39
C PRO A 111 -34.23 8.24 41.56
N ALA A 112 -34.15 9.52 41.97
CA ALA A 112 -35.22 10.27 42.68
C ALA A 112 -34.94 11.80 42.77
N SER A 113 -36.00 12.61 42.91
CA SER A 113 -36.02 14.10 42.99
C SER A 113 -36.29 14.58 44.45
N PRO A 114 -36.76 15.83 44.80
CA PRO A 114 -36.65 17.18 44.20
C PRO A 114 -36.38 18.36 45.22
N SER A 115 -36.14 19.58 44.70
CA SER A 115 -36.60 20.91 45.23
C SER A 115 -35.83 21.74 46.31
N GLN A 116 -36.05 23.08 46.22
CA GLN A 116 -35.73 24.22 47.12
C GLN A 116 -34.29 24.83 47.03
N ALA A 117 -34.08 26.06 46.52
CA ALA A 117 -34.37 27.44 47.02
C ALA A 117 -33.26 27.97 47.97
N VAL A 118 -32.77 29.23 47.97
CA VAL A 118 -33.13 30.50 47.27
C VAL A 118 -31.93 31.51 47.30
N SER A 119 -31.98 32.62 46.53
CA SER A 119 -31.03 33.79 46.51
C SER A 119 -29.70 33.63 45.72
N GLN A 120 -29.15 34.64 45.00
CA GLN A 120 -29.60 36.00 44.67
C GLN A 120 -28.91 36.55 43.37
N ALA A 121 -29.47 37.61 42.80
CA ALA A 121 -29.13 38.39 41.59
C ALA A 121 -27.62 38.53 41.18
N SER A 122 -27.23 38.76 39.91
CA SER A 122 -27.73 39.85 39.03
C SER A 122 -27.34 39.75 37.54
N ALA A 123 -28.12 40.44 36.69
CA ALA A 123 -27.79 41.02 35.37
C ALA A 123 -27.61 40.13 34.11
N GLN A 124 -28.50 40.34 33.13
CA GLN A 124 -28.39 39.99 31.70
C GLN A 124 -28.97 41.16 30.87
N PRO A 125 -28.27 41.63 29.82
CA PRO A 125 -28.72 41.53 28.40
C PRO A 125 -27.52 41.39 27.42
N ALA A 126 -27.61 41.23 26.08
CA ALA A 126 -28.64 40.80 25.11
C ALA A 126 -27.92 40.35 23.80
N PRO A 127 -28.55 39.59 22.87
CA PRO A 127 -27.88 39.03 21.68
C PRO A 127 -27.99 39.89 20.41
N ALA A 128 -27.01 39.81 19.49
CA ALA A 128 -27.09 40.47 18.17
C ALA A 128 -26.28 39.80 17.02
N ALA A 129 -27.00 39.45 15.95
CA ALA A 129 -26.66 39.52 14.52
C ALA A 129 -25.59 38.57 13.85
N PRO A 130 -25.78 38.21 12.55
CA PRO A 130 -24.98 37.21 11.80
C PRO A 130 -23.76 37.79 11.02
N PRO A 131 -22.85 36.94 10.52
CA PRO A 131 -21.58 37.38 9.92
C PRO A 131 -21.71 38.04 8.53
N THR A 132 -21.04 39.18 8.36
CA THR A 132 -20.90 39.91 7.08
C THR A 132 -19.76 39.37 6.21
N ARG A 133 -20.05 39.12 4.93
CA ARG A 133 -19.10 38.64 3.91
C ARG A 133 -18.26 39.80 3.33
N PRO A 134 -16.91 39.77 3.36
CA PRO A 134 -16.08 40.74 2.66
C PRO A 134 -16.21 40.61 1.14
N ARG A 135 -16.25 41.76 0.45
CA ARG A 135 -16.32 41.87 -1.02
C ARG A 135 -14.92 42.22 -1.54
N SER A 136 -14.21 41.25 -2.14
CA SER A 136 -12.89 41.47 -2.72
C SER A 136 -12.99 42.10 -4.13
N PRO A 137 -12.24 43.17 -4.43
CA PRO A 137 -12.23 43.80 -5.75
C PRO A 137 -11.03 43.31 -6.58
N ASN A 138 -11.26 42.43 -7.54
CA ASN A 138 -10.37 42.23 -8.69
C ASN A 138 -11.14 41.51 -9.81
N PHE A 139 -11.68 42.31 -10.74
CA PHE A 139 -12.08 41.91 -12.08
C PHE A 139 -11.40 42.89 -13.04
N GLY A 140 -10.66 42.33 -14.00
CA GLY A 140 -9.92 43.03 -15.05
C GLY A 140 -9.38 41.98 -16.00
#